data_AF-A0A418MGJ8-F1
#
_entry.id   AF-A0A418MGJ8-F1
#
_cell.length_a   1.000
_cell.length_b   1.000
_cell.length_c   1.000
_cell.angle_alpha   90.00
_cell.angle_beta   90.00
_cell.angle_gamma   90.00
#
_symmetry.space_group_name_H-M   'P 1'
#
loop_
_entity.id
_entity.type
_entity.pdbx_description
1 polymer ?
#
loop_
_entity_poly.entity_id
_entity_poly.type
_entity_poly.pdbx_seq_one_letter_code
_entity_poly.pdbx_strand_id
1 'polypeptide(L)' 'MSRVSIDETAVTRGHKYVTVVTDVGKRKVLFVIPGKDATTVEAFAQDFGRT' A
#
# COMPACT_ATOMS: atom_id res chain seq x y z
N MET A 1 18.90 -3.26 2.01
CA MET A 1 17.66 -4.06 2.05
C MET A 1 16.53 -3.13 2.46
N SER A 2 15.62 -2.83 1.55
CA SER A 2 14.46 -1.96 1.83
C SER A 2 13.40 -2.79 2.57
N ARG A 3 12.86 -2.27 3.68
CA ARG A 3 11.78 -2.93 4.43
C ARG A 3 10.50 -2.15 4.18
N VAL A 4 9.50 -2.83 3.63
CA VAL A 4 8.18 -2.25 3.39
C VAL A 4 7.17 -2.81 4.38
N SER A 5 6.23 -1.99 4.79
CA SER A 5 5.04 -2.39 5.56
C SER A 5 3.81 -2.04 4.75
N ILE A 6 2.88 -2.98 4.66
CA ILE A 6 1.60 -2.83 3.98
C ILE A 6 0.53 -2.91 5.07
N ASP A 7 -0.34 -1.91 5.11
CA ASP A 7 -1.48 -1.85 6.02
C ASP A 7 -2.78 -1.66 5.22
N GLU A 8 -3.83 -2.34 5.67
CA GLU A 8 -5.17 -2.23 5.10
C GLU A 8 -6.11 -1.61 6.12
N THR A 9 -6.54 -0.39 5.84
CA THR A 9 -7.42 0.36 6.72
C THR A 9 -8.80 0.51 6.07
N ALA A 10 -9.87 0.21 6.82
CA ALA A 10 -11.22 0.53 6.40
C ALA A 10 -11.49 2.03 6.60
N VAL A 11 -11.87 2.74 5.54
CA VAL A 11 -12.01 4.21 5.53
C VAL A 11 -13.39 4.66 6.03
N THR A 12 -14.43 3.86 5.79
CA THR A 12 -15.82 4.13 6.23
C THR A 12 -16.56 2.84 6.57
N ARG A 13 -17.70 2.94 7.27
CA ARG A 13 -18.67 1.83 7.35
C ARG A 13 -19.06 1.39 5.92
N GLY A 14 -19.16 0.09 5.68
CA GLY A 14 -19.55 -0.47 4.38
C GLY A 14 -18.40 -0.96 3.49
N HIS A 15 -17.30 -1.44 4.06
CA HIS A 15 -16.25 -2.20 3.34
C HIS A 15 -15.48 -1.41 2.26
N LYS A 16 -15.31 -0.10 2.45
CA LYS A 16 -14.35 0.67 1.65
C LYS A 16 -12.98 0.59 2.32
N TYR A 17 -12.02 -0.01 1.63
CA TYR A 17 -10.67 -0.21 2.13
C TYR A 17 -9.67 0.64 1.35
N VAL A 18 -8.59 1.02 2.03
CA VAL A 18 -7.39 1.59 1.44
C VAL A 18 -6.20 0.75 1.86
N THR A 19 -5.35 0.39 0.90
CA THR A 19 -4.04 -0.20 1.14
C THR A 19 -2.99 0.89 1.13
N VAL A 20 -2.17 0.95 2.18
CA VAL A 20 -1.05 1.90 2.33
C VAL A 20 0.25 1.13 2.39
N VAL A 21 1.20 1.48 1.52
CA VAL A 21 2.55 0.92 1.52
C VAL A 21 3.54 1.97 2.03
N THR A 22 4.38 1.59 2.98
CA THR A 22 5.36 2.48 3.62
C THR A 22 6.76 1.89 3.62
N ASP A 23 7.78 2.75 3.49
CA ASP A 23 9.16 2.41 3.82
C ASP A 23 9.33 2.56 5.34
N VAL A 24 9.53 1.43 6.03
CA VAL A 24 9.64 1.39 7.50
C VAL A 24 10.92 2.08 7.97
N GLY A 25 12.01 1.97 7.21
CA GLY A 25 13.29 2.58 7.56
C GLY A 25 13.27 4.09 7.42
N LYS A 26 12.58 4.60 6.38
CA LYS A 26 12.47 6.04 6.09
C LYS A 26 11.25 6.70 6.70
N ARG A 27 10.34 5.93 7.30
CA ARG A 27 9.05 6.40 7.85
C ARG A 27 8.27 7.22 6.82
N LYS A 28 8.28 6.75 5.56
CA LYS A 28 7.73 7.47 4.40
C LYS A 28 6.66 6.60 3.73
N VAL A 29 5.54 7.22 3.36
CA VAL A 29 4.53 6.59 2.51
C VAL A 29 5.07 6.50 1.08
N LEU A 30 5.02 5.29 0.51
CA LEU A 30 5.45 5.00 -0.86
C LEU A 30 4.26 4.95 -1.81
N PHE A 31 3.14 4.37 -1.38
CA PHE A 31 2.01 4.11 -2.25
C PHE A 31 0.70 4.05 -1.46
N VAL A 32 -0.40 4.53 -2.06
CA VAL A 32 -1.75 4.49 -1.48
C VAL A 32 -2.73 4.14 -2.59
N ILE A 33 -3.56 3.12 -2.37
CA ILE A 33 -4.54 2.66 -3.36
C ILE A 33 -5.84 2.20 -2.68
N PRO A 34 -7.02 2.53 -3.23
CA PRO A 34 -8.27 1.92 -2.78
C PRO A 34 -8.27 0.40 -3.05
N GLY A 35 -8.72 -0.39 -2.08
CA GLY A 35 -8.73 -1.85 -2.17
C GLY A 35 -8.09 -2.52 -0.95
N LYS A 36 -8.03 -3.86 -0.98
CA LYS A 36 -7.50 -4.70 0.13
C LYS A 36 -7.16 -6.14 -0.29
N ASP A 37 -6.77 -6.34 -1.55
CA ASP A 37 -6.54 -7.69 -2.08
C ASP A 37 -5.27 -7.73 -2.94
N ALA A 38 -4.99 -8.88 -3.55
CA ALA A 38 -3.78 -9.08 -4.34
C ALA A 38 -3.60 -8.03 -5.45
N THR A 39 -4.69 -7.41 -5.95
CA THR A 39 -4.61 -6.37 -6.97
C THR A 39 -3.89 -5.12 -6.47
N THR A 40 -3.94 -4.82 -5.17
CA THR A 40 -3.24 -3.65 -4.59
C THR A 40 -1.74 -3.89 -4.50
N VAL A 41 -1.31 -5.13 -4.27
CA VAL A 41 0.10 -5.54 -4.26
C VAL A 41 0.67 -5.55 -5.68
N GLU A 42 -0.08 -6.06 -6.65
CA GLU A 42 0.31 -6.03 -8.07
C GLU A 42 0.47 -4.60 -8.58
N ALA A 43 -0.48 -3.72 -8.27
CA ALA A 43 -0.41 -2.30 -8.61
C ALA A 43 0.82 -1.63 -7.99
N PHE A 44 1.11 -1.90 -6.72
CA PHE A 44 2.33 -1.41 -6.07
C PHE A 44 3.60 -1.93 -6.76
N ALA A 45 3.68 -3.22 -7.10
CA ALA A 45 4.86 -3.78 -7.74
C ALA A 45 5.14 -3.15 -9.12
N GLN A 46 4.08 -2.87 -9.89
CA GLN A 46 4.18 -2.18 -11.17
C GLN A 46 4.64 -0.72 -11.02
N ASP A 47 4.22 -0.03 -9.96
CA ASP A 47 4.62 1.35 -9.66
C ASP A 47 6.06 1.42 -9.13
N PHE A 48 6.41 0.53 -8.20
CA PHE A 48 7.72 0.50 -7.54
C PHE A 48 8.88 0.23 -8.52
N GLY A 49 8.65 -0.54 -9.59
CA GLY A 49 9.64 -0.79 -10.63
C GLY A 49 9.96 0.42 -11.52
N ARG A 50 9.25 1.55 -11.37
CA ARG A 50 9.47 2.79 -12.15
C ARG A 50 10.28 3.86 -11.39
N THR A 51 10.61 3.65 -10.12
CA THR A 51 11.27 4.63 -9.23
C THR A 51 12.69 4.20 -8.90
#